data_AF-A0A8E1UQ77-F1
#
_entry.id   AF-A0A8E1UQ77-F1
#
_cell.length_a   1.000
_cell.length_b   1.000
_cell.length_c   1.000
_cell.angle_alpha   90.00
_cell.angle_beta   90.00
_cell.angle_gamma   90.00
#
_symmetry.space_group_name_H-M   'P 1'
#
loop_
_entity.id
_entity.type
_entity.pdbx_description
1 polymer ?
#
loop_
_entity_poly.entity_id
_entity_poly.type
_entity_poly.pdbx_seq_one_letter_code
_entity_poly.pdbx_strand_id
1 'polypeptide(L)'
;MKIEFDISDDKIVNFSLGARNELVHQSQRIVSDIVDEASRIEASRRIYDTSSEVTQSNVKEAANQPRMMVVKKKTLWTKVVQIASFISSIIMGSLLDTDKFKDTNHVTWFIIMTFIAIGTTIYLTFNQDNNG
;
A
#
# COMPACT_ATOMS: atom_id res chain seq x y z
N MET A 1 -32.09 2.95 -6.31
CA MET A 1 -31.92 3.38 -7.71
C MET A 1 -31.21 2.28 -8.48
N LYS A 2 -31.65 1.94 -9.69
CA LYS A 2 -30.88 1.06 -10.60
C LYS A 2 -29.92 1.94 -11.41
N ILE A 3 -28.62 1.64 -11.36
CA ILE A 3 -27.60 2.34 -12.14
C ILE A 3 -27.21 1.40 -13.28
N GLU A 4 -27.44 1.84 -14.51
CA GLU A 4 -27.08 1.10 -15.73
C GLU A 4 -26.07 1.93 -16.52
N PHE A 5 -25.10 1.23 -17.10
CA PHE A 5 -24.08 1.81 -17.96
C PHE A 5 -24.28 1.27 -19.36
N ASP A 6 -24.34 2.15 -20.34
CA ASP A 6 -24.32 1.76 -21.74
C ASP A 6 -22.88 1.69 -22.22
N ILE A 7 -22.47 0.52 -22.70
CA ILE A 7 -21.14 0.27 -23.25
C ILE A 7 -21.35 -0.22 -24.68
N SER A 8 -20.89 0.58 -25.63
CA SER A 8 -21.01 0.25 -27.05
C SER A 8 -20.35 -1.09 -27.39
N ASP A 9 -21.06 -1.91 -28.17
CA ASP A 9 -20.68 -3.29 -28.48
C ASP A 9 -19.35 -3.41 -29.22
N ASP A 10 -18.95 -2.40 -29.99
CA ASP A 10 -17.66 -2.33 -30.69
C ASP A 10 -16.47 -2.40 -29.71
N LYS A 11 -16.63 -1.84 -28.49
CA LYS A 11 -15.57 -1.82 -27.48
C LYS A 11 -15.35 -3.18 -26.81
N ILE A 12 -16.36 -4.04 -26.86
CA ILE A 12 -16.35 -5.35 -26.21
C ILE A 12 -16.50 -6.49 -27.20
N VAL A 13 -16.39 -6.23 -28.51
CA VAL A 13 -16.58 -7.22 -29.59
C VAL A 13 -15.71 -8.46 -29.41
N ASN A 14 -14.48 -8.29 -28.90
CA ASN A 14 -13.52 -9.37 -28.67
C ASN A 14 -13.59 -9.98 -27.25
N PHE A 15 -14.53 -9.55 -26.41
CA PHE A 15 -14.66 -10.08 -25.05
C PHE A 15 -15.36 -11.43 -25.09
N SER A 16 -14.72 -12.43 -24.50
CA SER A 16 -15.38 -13.70 -24.19
C SER A 16 -16.53 -13.49 -23.20
N LEU A 17 -17.46 -14.44 -23.11
CA LEU A 17 -18.55 -14.40 -22.13
C LEU A 17 -18.03 -14.22 -20.70
N GLY A 18 -16.95 -14.93 -20.35
CA GLY A 18 -16.30 -14.80 -19.04
C GLY A 18 -15.74 -13.39 -18.80
N ALA A 19 -15.11 -12.78 -19.81
CA ALA A 19 -14.59 -11.42 -19.70
C ALA A 19 -15.70 -10.37 -19.54
N ARG A 20 -16.85 -10.55 -20.23
CA ARG A 20 -18.03 -9.67 -20.06
C ARG A 20 -18.60 -9.77 -18.64
N ASN A 21 -18.74 -10.99 -18.12
CA ASN A 21 -19.23 -11.22 -16.76
C ASN A 21 -18.29 -10.61 -15.71
N GLU A 22 -16.97 -10.79 -15.89
CA GLU A 22 -15.97 -10.20 -14.99
C GLU A 22 -15.97 -8.67 -15.07
N LEU A 23 -16.14 -8.08 -16.26
CA LEU A 23 -16.28 -6.64 -16.41
C LEU A 23 -17.46 -6.10 -15.61
N VAL A 24 -18.62 -6.76 -15.66
CA VAL A 24 -19.80 -6.39 -14.84
C VAL A 24 -19.45 -6.47 -13.36
N HIS A 25 -18.82 -7.56 -12.92
CA HIS A 25 -18.47 -7.76 -11.51
C HIS A 25 -17.49 -6.69 -11.00
N GLN A 26 -16.42 -6.41 -11.74
CA GLN A 26 -15.47 -5.37 -11.37
C GLN A 26 -16.12 -3.98 -11.40
N SER A 27 -17.00 -3.70 -12.36
CA SER A 27 -17.72 -2.42 -12.43
C SER A 27 -18.61 -2.22 -11.21
N GLN A 28 -19.35 -3.26 -10.80
CA GLN A 28 -20.17 -3.23 -9.59
C GLN A 28 -19.32 -2.95 -8.34
N ARG A 29 -18.19 -3.65 -8.21
CA ARG A 29 -17.28 -3.44 -7.09
C ARG A 29 -16.76 -2.00 -7.02
N ILE A 30 -16.30 -1.47 -8.15
CA ILE A 30 -15.76 -0.11 -8.23
C ILE A 30 -16.83 0.93 -7.87
N VAL A 31 -18.04 0.76 -8.40
CA VAL A 31 -19.16 1.65 -8.09
C VAL A 31 -19.50 1.59 -6.60
N SER A 32 -19.51 0.40 -5.99
CA SER A 32 -19.72 0.24 -4.55
C SER A 32 -18.65 0.96 -3.74
N ASP A 33 -17.37 0.79 -4.09
CA ASP A 33 -16.25 1.45 -3.42
C ASP A 33 -16.38 2.99 -3.47
N ILE A 34 -16.82 3.54 -4.62
CA ILE A 34 -17.06 4.99 -4.77
C ILE A 34 -18.21 5.46 -3.89
N VAL A 35 -19.30 4.69 -3.80
CA VAL A 35 -20.46 5.04 -2.96
C VAL A 35 -20.07 5.06 -1.48
N ASP A 36 -19.33 4.04 -1.02
CA ASP A 36 -18.87 3.94 0.36
C ASP A 36 -17.91 5.07 0.70
N GLU A 37 -16.96 5.36 -0.19
CA GLU A 37 -15.98 6.43 0.01
C GLU A 37 -16.63 7.83 -0.04
N ALA A 38 -17.56 8.07 -0.96
CA ALA A 38 -18.29 9.34 -1.01
C ALA A 38 -19.09 9.57 0.29
N SER A 39 -19.71 8.52 0.82
CA SER A 39 -20.41 8.54 2.11
C SER A 39 -19.44 8.82 3.28
N ARG A 40 -18.23 8.22 3.23
CA ARG A 40 -17.18 8.45 4.22
C ARG A 40 -16.69 9.90 4.20
N ILE A 41 -16.44 10.47 3.02
CA ILE A 41 -16.00 11.86 2.85
C ILE A 41 -17.08 12.81 3.38
N GLU A 42 -18.34 12.58 3.02
CA GLU A 42 -19.46 13.38 3.52
C GLU A 42 -19.55 13.34 5.04
N ALA A 43 -19.52 12.14 5.63
CA ALA A 43 -19.58 11.97 7.08
C ALA A 43 -18.40 12.66 7.80
N SER A 44 -17.21 12.67 7.18
CA SER A 44 -16.02 13.31 7.76
C SER A 44 -16.08 14.83 7.80
N ARG A 45 -16.90 15.45 6.94
CA ARG A 45 -17.02 16.92 6.80
C ARG A 45 -18.34 17.47 7.32
N ARG A 46 -19.26 16.58 7.70
CA ARG A 46 -20.58 16.96 8.17
C ARG A 46 -20.46 17.82 9.43
N ILE A 47 -21.18 18.93 9.42
CA ILE A 47 -21.31 19.78 10.60
C ILE A 47 -22.31 19.10 11.54
N TYR A 48 -22.07 19.18 12.85
CA TYR A 48 -23.00 18.64 13.84
C TYR A 48 -24.40 19.25 13.64
N ASP A 49 -25.43 18.40 13.65
CA ASP A 49 -26.85 18.77 13.52
C ASP A 49 -27.33 19.17 12.10
N THR A 50 -26.55 18.87 11.05
CA THR A 50 -27.01 19.01 9.65
C THR A 50 -27.48 17.68 9.05
N SER A 51 -28.44 17.74 8.13
CA SER A 51 -28.90 16.57 7.37
C SER A 51 -27.76 15.95 6.56
N SER A 52 -27.77 14.63 6.43
CA SER A 52 -26.81 13.91 5.60
C SER A 52 -27.17 14.04 4.12
N GLU A 53 -26.22 14.48 3.31
CA GLU A 53 -26.39 14.52 1.85
C GLU A 53 -25.05 14.29 1.16
N VAL A 54 -24.93 13.17 0.45
CA VAL A 54 -23.78 12.89 -0.41
C VAL A 54 -23.92 13.70 -1.69
N THR A 55 -23.11 14.74 -1.83
CA THR A 55 -23.15 15.67 -2.97
C THR A 55 -22.32 15.16 -4.16
N GLN A 56 -22.52 15.78 -5.33
CA GLN A 56 -21.68 15.55 -6.51
C GLN A 56 -20.18 15.75 -6.21
N SER A 57 -19.84 16.71 -5.33
CA SER A 57 -18.46 16.96 -4.94
C SER A 57 -17.86 15.76 -4.19
N ASN A 58 -18.63 15.13 -3.29
CA ASN A 58 -18.20 13.94 -2.56
C ASN A 58 -17.94 12.76 -3.52
N VAL A 59 -18.83 12.53 -4.49
CA VAL A 59 -18.67 11.48 -5.50
C VAL A 59 -17.48 11.76 -6.41
N LYS A 60 -17.30 13.01 -6.85
CA LYS A 60 -16.16 13.42 -7.68
C LYS A 60 -14.84 13.23 -6.93
N GLU A 61 -14.80 13.54 -5.64
CA GLU A 61 -13.61 13.34 -4.83
C GLU A 61 -13.33 11.86 -4.61
N ALA A 62 -14.34 11.06 -4.25
CA ALA A 62 -14.22 9.61 -4.11
C ALA A 62 -13.74 8.92 -5.41
N ALA A 63 -14.21 9.37 -6.58
CA ALA A 63 -13.84 8.81 -7.87
C ALA A 63 -12.44 9.22 -8.35
N ASN A 64 -11.97 10.42 -7.97
CA ASN A 64 -10.65 10.93 -8.34
C ASN A 64 -9.58 10.71 -7.28
N GLN A 65 -9.96 10.27 -6.09
CA GLN A 65 -9.01 9.84 -5.09
C GLN A 65 -8.20 8.74 -5.75
N PRO A 66 -6.85 8.89 -5.86
CA PRO A 66 -6.03 7.81 -6.36
C PRO A 66 -6.42 6.63 -5.49
N ARG A 67 -6.96 5.56 -6.11
CA ARG A 67 -7.18 4.30 -5.39
C ARG A 67 -5.89 4.11 -4.65
N MET A 68 -5.89 4.31 -3.32
CA MET A 68 -4.69 4.09 -2.55
C MET A 68 -4.37 2.67 -2.94
N MET A 69 -3.31 2.48 -3.76
CA MET A 69 -2.85 1.18 -4.23
C MET A 69 -3.02 0.31 -3.03
N VAL A 70 -3.96 -0.66 -3.09
CA VAL A 70 -4.41 -1.40 -1.91
C VAL A 70 -3.13 -1.77 -1.19
N VAL A 71 -2.80 -1.03 -0.11
CA VAL A 71 -1.43 -1.07 0.38
C VAL A 71 -1.37 -2.44 0.98
N LYS A 72 -0.75 -3.39 0.26
CA LYS A 72 -0.75 -4.78 0.66
C LYS A 72 -0.23 -4.77 2.08
N LYS A 73 -1.07 -5.18 3.02
CA LYS A 73 -0.72 -5.12 4.45
C LYS A 73 0.62 -5.83 4.58
N LYS A 74 1.64 -5.11 5.06
CA LYS A 74 2.98 -5.68 5.25
C LYS A 74 2.84 -7.00 5.99
N THR A 75 3.38 -8.07 5.42
CA THR A 75 3.37 -9.37 6.08
C THR A 75 4.08 -9.28 7.42
N LEU A 76 3.71 -10.13 8.38
CA LEU A 76 4.39 -10.20 9.68
C LEU A 76 5.90 -10.41 9.49
N TRP A 77 6.29 -11.21 8.50
CA TRP A 77 7.69 -11.43 8.13
C TRP A 77 8.40 -10.13 7.73
N THR A 78 7.80 -9.31 6.87
CA THR A 78 8.37 -8.01 6.47
C THR A 78 8.57 -7.09 7.68
N LYS A 79 7.66 -7.12 8.65
CA LYS A 79 7.80 -6.33 9.90
C LYS A 79 8.97 -6.82 10.75
N VAL A 80 9.16 -8.13 10.89
CA VAL A 80 10.29 -8.72 11.63
C VAL A 80 11.61 -8.35 10.98
N VAL A 81 11.73 -8.48 9.65
CA VAL A 81 12.95 -8.10 8.93
C VAL A 81 13.22 -6.60 9.06
N GLN A 82 12.19 -5.75 9.06
CA GLN A 82 12.32 -4.31 9.27
C GLN A 82 12.88 -3.97 10.67
N ILE A 83 12.41 -4.67 11.71
CA ILE A 83 12.92 -4.51 13.08
C ILE A 83 14.38 -4.98 13.17
N ALA A 84 14.69 -6.15 12.59
CA ALA A 84 16.06 -6.67 12.56
C ALA A 84 17.02 -5.70 11.86
N SER A 85 16.62 -5.17 10.70
CA SER A 85 17.39 -4.16 9.96
C SER A 85 17.68 -2.92 10.81
N PHE A 86 16.68 -2.43 11.54
CA PHE A 86 16.83 -1.24 12.38
C PHE A 86 17.80 -1.48 13.55
N ILE A 87 17.64 -2.61 14.25
CA ILE A 87 18.51 -2.96 15.38
C ILE A 87 19.95 -3.17 14.90
N SER A 88 20.16 -3.91 13.81
CA SER A 88 21.50 -4.15 13.25
C SER A 88 22.18 -2.84 12.82
N SER A 89 21.46 -1.89 12.23
CA SER A 89 22.01 -0.58 11.88
C SER A 89 22.42 0.24 13.09
N ILE A 90 21.67 0.19 14.20
CA ILE A 90 22.04 0.86 15.45
C ILE A 90 23.29 0.23 16.04
N ILE A 91 23.34 -1.11 16.13
CA ILE A 91 24.50 -1.83 16.67
C ILE A 91 25.73 -1.56 15.81
N MET A 92 25.60 -1.63 14.48
CA MET A 92 26.66 -1.28 13.53
C MET A 92 27.16 0.15 13.76
N GLY A 93 26.26 1.13 13.87
CA GLY A 93 26.62 2.51 14.16
C GLY A 93 27.34 2.68 15.50
N SER A 94 26.90 1.95 16.54
CA SER A 94 27.58 1.94 17.85
C SER A 94 28.94 1.25 17.82
N LEU A 95 29.16 0.30 16.90
CA LEU A 95 30.42 -0.40 16.72
C LEU A 95 31.40 0.41 15.85
N LEU A 96 30.98 1.51 15.23
CA LEU A 96 31.82 2.40 14.43
C LEU A 96 32.75 3.25 15.33
N ASP A 97 33.70 2.58 15.96
CA ASP A 97 34.69 3.14 16.87
C ASP A 97 36.08 2.79 16.33
N THR A 98 36.73 3.79 15.71
CA THR A 98 38.01 3.62 15.01
C THR A 98 39.14 3.21 15.94
N ASP A 99 39.07 3.55 17.22
CA ASP A 99 40.10 3.21 18.20
C ASP A 99 40.03 1.73 18.60
N LYS A 100 38.81 1.15 18.57
CA LYS A 100 38.55 -0.25 18.89
C LYS A 100 38.72 -1.20 17.71
N PHE A 101 38.97 -0.70 16.50
CA PHE A 101 39.25 -1.54 15.33
C PHE A 101 40.60 -2.29 15.38
N LYS A 102 41.40 -2.06 16.42
CA LYS A 102 42.58 -2.88 16.72
C LYS A 102 42.20 -4.23 17.33
N ASP A 103 41.01 -4.34 17.93
CA ASP A 103 40.50 -5.59 18.47
C ASP A 103 39.80 -6.40 17.36
N THR A 104 40.31 -7.60 17.08
CA THR A 104 39.78 -8.50 16.07
C THR A 104 38.33 -8.88 16.35
N ASN A 105 37.93 -9.01 17.62
CA ASN A 105 36.56 -9.36 17.99
C ASN A 105 35.58 -8.22 17.66
N HIS A 106 35.97 -6.98 17.96
CA HIS A 106 35.16 -5.79 17.68
C HIS A 106 34.94 -5.60 16.17
N VAL A 107 36.00 -5.76 15.37
CA VAL A 107 35.91 -5.69 13.89
C VAL A 107 35.04 -6.81 13.32
N THR A 108 35.17 -8.03 13.86
CA THR A 108 34.36 -9.17 13.39
C THR A 108 32.87 -8.92 13.59
N TRP A 109 32.47 -8.43 14.77
CA TRP A 109 31.08 -8.06 15.04
C TRP A 109 30.58 -6.90 14.18
N PHE A 110 31.42 -5.89 13.95
CA PHE A 110 31.11 -4.77 13.07
C PHE A 110 30.81 -5.25 11.63
N ILE A 111 31.65 -6.13 11.09
CA ILE A 111 31.47 -6.69 9.73
C ILE A 111 30.17 -7.50 9.65
N ILE A 112 29.92 -8.38 10.62
CA ILE A 112 28.69 -9.20 10.64
C ILE A 112 27.44 -8.32 10.67
N MET A 113 27.39 -7.33 11.57
CA MET A 113 26.25 -6.41 11.68
C MET A 113 26.06 -5.57 10.41
N THR A 114 27.16 -5.18 9.77
CA THR A 114 27.13 -4.44 8.49
C THR A 114 26.48 -5.28 7.38
N PHE A 115 26.90 -6.55 7.23
CA PHE A 115 26.30 -7.44 6.22
C PHE A 115 24.83 -7.71 6.48
N ILE A 116 24.44 -7.91 7.74
CA ILE A 116 23.03 -8.08 8.10
C ILE A 116 22.24 -6.83 7.75
N ALA A 117 22.69 -5.64 8.17
CA ALA A 117 22.00 -4.38 7.91
C ALA A 117 21.82 -4.10 6.41
N ILE A 118 22.87 -4.30 5.62
CA ILE A 118 22.82 -4.12 4.16
C ILE A 118 21.90 -5.17 3.53
N GLY A 119 22.06 -6.44 3.88
CA GLY A 119 21.28 -7.55 3.33
C GLY A 119 19.78 -7.40 3.62
N THR A 120 19.41 -7.04 4.84
CA THR A 120 18.02 -6.79 5.21
C THR A 120 17.46 -5.55 4.52
N THR A 121 18.25 -4.49 4.37
CA THR A 121 17.82 -3.27 3.67
C THR A 121 17.54 -3.56 2.19
N ILE A 122 18.46 -4.24 1.51
CA ILE A 122 18.28 -4.65 0.10
C ILE A 122 17.05 -5.54 -0.06
N TYR A 123 16.90 -6.54 0.81
CA TYR A 123 15.73 -7.41 0.80
C TYR A 123 14.42 -6.63 0.99
N LEU A 124 14.41 -5.67 1.90
CA LEU A 124 13.23 -4.81 2.12
C LEU A 124 12.94 -3.96 0.90
N THR A 125 13.94 -3.35 0.25
CA THR A 125 13.74 -2.58 -0.99
C THR A 125 13.09 -3.43 -2.08
N PHE A 126 13.69 -4.56 -2.45
CA PHE A 126 13.16 -5.41 -3.52
C PHE A 126 11.79 -6.03 -3.20
N ASN A 127 11.53 -6.35 -1.93
CA ASN A 127 10.29 -7.00 -1.52
C ASN A 127 9.18 -6.01 -1.12
N GLN A 128 9.51 -4.73 -0.92
CA GLN A 128 8.54 -3.64 -0.88
C GLN A 128 8.09 -3.27 -2.29
N ASP A 129 8.99 -3.25 -3.28
CA ASP A 129 8.67 -2.94 -4.68
C ASP A 129 7.84 -4.04 -5.36
N ASN A 130 8.05 -5.32 -5.02
CA ASN A 130 7.21 -6.43 -5.50
C ASN A 130 5.79 -6.48 -4.89
N ASN A 131 5.51 -5.62 -3.91
CA ASN A 131 4.19 -5.52 -3.27
C ASN A 131 3.46 -4.20 -3.59
N GLY A 132 4.00 -3.38 -4.49
CA GLY A 132 3.34 -2.22 -5.11
C GLY A 132 2.36 -2.60 -6.21
#